data_AF-A0A928F8U8-F1
#
_entry.id   AF-A0A928F8U8-F1
#
_cell.length_a   1.000
_cell.length_b   1.000
_cell.length_c   1.000
_cell.angle_alpha   90.00
_cell.angle_beta   90.00
_cell.angle_gamma   90.00
#
_symmetry.space_group_name_H-M   'P 1'
#
loop_
_entity.id
_entity.type
_entity.pdbx_description
1 polymer ?
#
loop_
_entity_poly.entity_id
_entity_poly.type
_entity_poly.pdbx_seq_one_letter_code
_entity_poly.pdbx_strand_id
1 'polypeptide(L)'
;MKENLKNYLTSLFINARDTARNSALFEELLGNLCDRYDELIAEGAEPADAYAKAIGELGDIAPLIEKNEPAPQDDGEPIFKEPKEPKQQPPSLGKRKQLTAEELRRAKHRRGLSLALSVMLYIVWLVPTVLFEWGVVFLFICAAAGTVLLVHSTRTLPHYVDDSALTYSDKLRRREERRGHILFAGGIGLCILCLVPTLLAQSAWGVALMFALAAIGVGAILYSCQIMPDAKGAARKPGYVPLQAEEAPERGEKKANLWLLPIVLAAAVLLTCACIWAGANGIFLGVLSFHGHSLEQYVNEGDASVDMQLEHLEIDWRGGTVRIEVYDGTTVEIAETAFGGTVEAGKDRMRWYEEDGALHIRFDGYGDFRLFADIATKKDLVVRIPRNAALELIELDVTSAICTVEGVTVNAGVGKLDIDTVSGSILLRGVTAGEVDVSGVSATVTVSDSTLAGLEVETVSGNVMLQGGIAHHVEFSGVSGSLKSSGCSHGAVEAETASGKVTLDVTATLRSVSVDTVSGDVHLNIAADVPGFTAELDSTSGDFECSLSTTPKDGAHVWGDGSCRIVMDSTSGNLVIMGAN
;
A
#
# COMPACT_ATOMS: atom_id res chain seq x y z
N MET A 1 -8.71 -55.41 10.06
CA MET A 1 -8.91 -55.60 8.61
C MET A 1 -8.05 -54.65 7.77
N LYS A 2 -7.97 -53.35 8.07
CA LYS A 2 -7.02 -52.42 7.40
C LYS A 2 -5.55 -52.85 7.52
N GLU A 3 -5.18 -53.40 8.67
CA GLU A 3 -3.86 -54.02 8.90
C GLU A 3 -3.60 -55.25 7.99
N ASN A 4 -4.64 -55.99 7.61
CA ASN A 4 -4.51 -57.11 6.68
C ASN A 4 -4.28 -56.63 5.24
N LEU A 5 -4.92 -55.52 4.83
CA LEU A 5 -4.67 -54.89 3.51
C LEU A 5 -3.24 -54.36 3.43
N LYS A 6 -2.77 -53.74 4.52
CA LYS A 6 -1.38 -53.30 4.66
C LYS A 6 -0.41 -54.47 4.51
N ASN A 7 -0.62 -55.56 5.26
CA ASN A 7 0.23 -56.76 5.18
C ASN A 7 0.24 -57.39 3.78
N TYR A 8 -0.90 -57.40 3.09
CA TYR A 8 -0.99 -57.85 1.70
C TYR A 8 -0.14 -56.97 0.77
N LEU A 9 -0.28 -55.64 0.86
CA LEU A 9 0.49 -54.71 0.04
C LEU A 9 2.00 -54.77 0.35
N THR A 10 2.38 -54.90 1.63
CA THR A 10 3.78 -55.08 2.05
C THR A 10 4.39 -56.33 1.41
N SER A 11 3.62 -57.42 1.27
CA SER A 11 4.10 -58.64 0.60
C SER A 11 4.40 -58.43 -0.89
N LEU A 12 3.72 -57.50 -1.57
CA LEU A 12 3.96 -57.18 -2.98
C LEU A 12 5.22 -56.32 -3.18
N PHE A 13 5.60 -55.53 -2.18
CA PHE A 13 6.77 -54.64 -2.20
C PHE A 13 8.03 -55.25 -1.59
N ILE A 14 8.02 -56.54 -1.21
CA ILE A 14 9.13 -57.19 -0.48
C ILE A 14 10.48 -57.15 -1.23
N ASN A 15 10.44 -57.14 -2.56
CA ASN A 15 11.61 -57.06 -3.45
C ASN A 15 11.71 -55.71 -4.19
N ALA A 16 10.92 -54.71 -3.77
CA ALA A 16 10.96 -53.37 -4.33
C ALA A 16 12.20 -52.61 -3.85
N ARG A 17 12.73 -51.74 -4.69
CA ARG A 17 13.82 -50.83 -4.31
C ARG A 17 13.29 -49.75 -3.37
N ASP A 18 14.01 -49.44 -2.29
CA ASP A 18 13.66 -48.35 -1.37
C ASP A 18 13.94 -46.98 -2.02
N THR A 19 12.94 -46.47 -2.76
CA THR A 19 12.98 -45.18 -3.45
C THR A 19 11.77 -44.35 -3.03
N ALA A 20 11.91 -43.02 -3.05
CA ALA A 20 10.79 -42.11 -2.77
C ALA A 20 9.56 -42.39 -3.64
N ARG A 21 9.77 -42.85 -4.88
CA ARG A 21 8.71 -43.24 -5.81
C ARG A 21 7.97 -44.51 -5.38
N ASN A 22 8.69 -45.56 -4.98
CA ASN A 22 8.06 -46.79 -4.49
C ASN A 22 7.36 -46.57 -3.14
N SER A 23 7.88 -45.70 -2.28
CA SER A 23 7.24 -45.31 -1.02
C SER A 23 5.93 -44.53 -1.25
N ALA A 24 5.95 -43.55 -2.16
CA ALA A 24 4.74 -42.81 -2.53
C ALA A 24 3.68 -43.71 -3.19
N LEU A 25 4.12 -44.62 -4.09
CA LEU A 25 3.23 -45.61 -4.71
C LEU A 25 2.60 -46.56 -3.67
N PHE A 26 3.37 -46.96 -2.65
CA PHE A 26 2.86 -47.77 -1.54
C PHE A 26 1.79 -47.04 -0.73
N GLU A 27 2.02 -45.76 -0.39
CA GLU A 27 1.04 -44.94 0.33
C GLU A 27 -0.24 -44.69 -0.49
N GLU A 28 -0.10 -44.41 -1.78
CA GLU A 28 -1.23 -44.19 -2.69
C GLU A 28 -2.09 -45.44 -2.85
N LEU A 29 -1.46 -46.61 -3.09
CA LEU A 29 -2.17 -47.87 -3.23
C LEU A 29 -2.83 -48.31 -1.91
N LEU A 30 -2.17 -48.08 -0.77
CA LEU A 30 -2.74 -48.38 0.55
C LEU A 30 -3.95 -47.49 0.85
N GLY A 31 -3.86 -46.20 0.52
CA GLY A 31 -4.98 -45.26 0.63
C GLY A 31 -6.16 -45.69 -0.22
N ASN A 32 -5.94 -45.94 -1.51
CA ASN A 32 -6.97 -46.36 -2.45
C ASN A 32 -7.65 -47.68 -2.03
N LEU A 33 -6.89 -48.66 -1.54
CA LEU A 33 -7.43 -49.93 -1.03
C LEU A 33 -8.26 -49.73 0.25
N CYS A 34 -7.80 -48.87 1.17
CA CYS A 34 -8.53 -48.58 2.41
C CYS A 34 -9.84 -47.83 2.14
N ASP A 35 -9.82 -46.86 1.23
CA ASP A 35 -11.00 -46.08 0.86
C ASP A 35 -12.02 -46.96 0.16
N ARG A 36 -11.57 -47.81 -0.77
CA ARG A 36 -12.46 -48.77 -1.46
C ARG A 36 -13.04 -49.81 -0.52
N TYR A 37 -12.25 -50.28 0.45
CA TYR A 37 -12.75 -51.16 1.51
C TYR A 37 -13.83 -50.47 2.34
N ASP A 38 -13.60 -49.23 2.78
CA ASP A 38 -14.58 -48.46 3.57
C ASP A 38 -15.88 -48.18 2.79
N GLU A 39 -15.79 -47.95 1.48
CA GLU A 39 -16.94 -47.79 0.59
C GLU A 39 -17.78 -49.08 0.50
N LEU A 40 -17.13 -50.25 0.33
CA LEU A 40 -17.81 -51.54 0.29
C LEU A 40 -18.46 -51.92 1.64
N ILE A 41 -17.84 -51.53 2.76
CA ILE A 41 -18.44 -51.66 4.09
C ILE A 41 -19.67 -50.75 4.22
N ALA A 42 -19.61 -49.52 3.70
CA ALA A 42 -20.74 -48.59 3.71
C ALA A 42 -21.91 -49.05 2.81
N GLU A 43 -21.62 -49.78 1.73
CA GLU A 43 -22.60 -50.46 0.87
C GLU A 43 -23.22 -51.72 1.52
N GLY A 44 -22.75 -52.10 2.71
CA GLY A 44 -23.29 -53.22 3.49
C GLY A 44 -22.64 -54.57 3.21
N ALA A 45 -21.48 -54.61 2.54
CA ALA A 45 -20.73 -55.85 2.35
C ALA A 45 -20.13 -56.36 3.66
N GLU A 46 -20.02 -57.70 3.78
CA GLU A 46 -19.35 -58.30 4.94
C GLU A 46 -17.84 -57.98 4.91
N PRO A 47 -17.18 -57.72 6.07
CA PRO A 47 -15.76 -57.37 6.14
C PRO A 47 -14.78 -58.29 5.41
N ALA A 48 -15.08 -59.58 5.28
CA ALA A 48 -14.24 -60.53 4.55
C ALA A 48 -14.44 -60.44 3.03
N ASP A 49 -15.67 -60.18 2.58
CA ASP A 49 -16.02 -60.05 1.16
C ASP A 49 -15.55 -58.70 0.59
N ALA A 50 -15.71 -57.62 1.37
CA ALA A 50 -15.17 -56.30 1.05
C ALA A 50 -13.64 -56.32 0.85
N TYR A 51 -12.93 -57.10 1.66
CA TYR A 51 -11.48 -57.29 1.55
C TYR A 51 -11.10 -58.02 0.25
N ALA A 52 -11.76 -59.13 -0.05
CA ALA A 52 -11.49 -59.91 -1.26
C ALA A 52 -11.78 -59.11 -2.54
N LYS A 53 -12.87 -58.33 -2.53
CA LYS A 53 -13.27 -57.48 -3.66
C LYS A 53 -12.34 -56.29 -3.87
N ALA A 54 -11.92 -55.61 -2.80
CA ALA A 54 -10.95 -54.51 -2.88
C ALA A 54 -9.60 -54.95 -3.45
N ILE A 55 -9.11 -56.13 -3.06
CA ILE A 55 -7.86 -56.70 -3.63
C ILE A 55 -8.04 -57.11 -5.08
N GLY A 56 -9.20 -57.70 -5.44
CA GLY A 56 -9.48 -58.14 -6.80
C GLY A 56 -9.51 -56.99 -7.82
N GLU A 57 -9.91 -55.79 -7.39
CA GLU A 57 -9.97 -54.59 -8.24
C GLU A 57 -8.60 -53.89 -8.40
N LEU A 58 -7.59 -54.21 -7.58
CA LEU A 58 -6.25 -53.60 -7.63
C LEU A 58 -5.46 -53.94 -8.91
N GLY A 59 -5.72 -55.11 -9.50
CA GLY A 59 -5.03 -55.58 -10.71
C GLY A 59 -3.54 -55.94 -10.50
N ASP A 60 -2.80 -56.07 -11.61
CA ASP A 60 -1.37 -56.39 -11.58
C ASP A 60 -0.52 -55.11 -11.47
N ILE A 61 0.05 -54.88 -10.28
CA ILE A 61 0.91 -53.72 -9.97
C ILE A 61 2.40 -54.02 -10.17
N ALA A 62 2.79 -55.26 -10.51
CA ALA A 62 4.18 -55.64 -10.72
C ALA A 62 4.96 -54.82 -11.78
N PRO A 63 4.36 -54.29 -12.87
CA PRO A 63 5.08 -53.47 -13.84
C PRO A 63 5.38 -52.04 -13.35
N LEU A 64 4.73 -51.58 -12.27
CA LEU A 64 4.89 -50.23 -11.72
C LEU A 64 5.99 -50.17 -10.64
N ILE A 65 6.44 -51.32 -10.15
CA ILE A 65 7.40 -51.45 -9.06
C ILE A 65 8.82 -51.56 -9.63
N GLU A 66 9.69 -50.62 -9.27
CA GLU A 66 11.12 -50.70 -9.61
C GLU A 66 11.80 -51.79 -8.75
N LYS A 67 12.29 -52.86 -9.38
CA LYS A 67 12.94 -54.02 -8.74
C LYS A 67 14.47 -53.91 -8.80
N ASN A 68 15.16 -54.48 -7.80
CA ASN A 68 16.63 -54.65 -7.86
C ASN A 68 17.02 -55.83 -8.77
N GLU A 69 18.20 -55.78 -9.41
CA GLU A 69 18.84 -56.96 -10.01
C GLU A 69 19.21 -57.98 -8.90
N PRO A 70 19.15 -59.30 -9.17
CA PRO A 70 19.34 -60.30 -8.12
C PRO A 70 20.82 -60.45 -7.75
N ALA A 71 21.20 -59.98 -6.56
CA ALA A 71 22.43 -60.36 -5.89
C ALA A 71 22.14 -61.34 -4.72
N PRO A 72 23.08 -62.22 -4.35
CA PRO A 72 22.80 -63.40 -3.53
C PRO A 72 22.41 -63.04 -2.10
N GLN A 73 21.53 -63.89 -1.55
CA GLN A 73 21.01 -63.92 -0.19
C GLN A 73 22.03 -63.41 0.84
N ASP A 74 21.69 -62.28 1.46
CA ASP A 74 22.13 -61.95 2.81
C ASP A 74 20.88 -61.69 3.67
N ASP A 75 21.04 -62.07 4.90
CA ASP A 75 20.07 -62.39 5.93
C ASP A 75 19.24 -61.19 6.45
N GLY A 76 17.92 -61.36 6.38
CA GLY A 76 17.06 -61.04 7.53
C GLY A 76 16.36 -59.68 7.59
N GLU A 77 16.61 -58.73 6.70
CA GLU A 77 15.83 -57.47 6.67
C GLU A 77 15.22 -57.18 5.29
N PRO A 78 13.91 -56.86 5.19
CA PRO A 78 13.31 -56.43 3.93
C PRO A 78 13.98 -55.14 3.44
N ILE A 79 14.40 -55.13 2.16
CA ILE A 79 15.15 -54.02 1.56
C ILE A 79 14.28 -52.75 1.46
N PHE A 80 12.98 -52.90 1.27
CA PHE A 80 12.00 -51.81 1.34
C PHE A 80 11.65 -51.51 2.80
N LYS A 81 11.98 -50.29 3.27
CA LYS A 81 11.56 -49.81 4.58
C LYS A 81 10.19 -49.17 4.45
N GLU A 82 9.19 -49.76 5.09
CA GLU A 82 7.86 -49.14 5.18
C GLU A 82 8.00 -47.68 5.62
N PRO A 83 7.31 -46.72 4.97
CA PRO A 83 7.21 -45.37 5.51
C PRO A 83 6.63 -45.49 6.92
N LYS A 84 7.36 -44.95 7.90
CA LYS A 84 7.00 -45.06 9.31
C LYS A 84 5.60 -44.49 9.50
N GLU A 85 4.65 -45.33 9.90
CA GLU A 85 3.40 -44.84 10.49
C GLU A 85 3.74 -43.80 11.57
N PRO A 86 2.96 -42.71 11.69
CA PRO A 86 3.25 -41.65 12.64
C PRO A 86 3.33 -42.28 14.02
N LYS A 87 4.56 -42.32 14.58
CA LYS A 87 4.84 -42.95 15.86
C LYS A 87 3.88 -42.37 16.90
N GLN A 88 3.02 -43.21 17.48
CA GLN A 88 2.49 -42.92 18.80
C GLN A 88 3.68 -42.74 19.74
N GLN A 89 3.67 -41.60 20.45
CA GLN A 89 4.76 -40.94 21.17
C GLN A 89 5.82 -41.87 21.82
N PRO A 90 7.13 -41.51 21.76
CA PRO A 90 8.05 -41.95 22.80
C PRO A 90 7.70 -41.25 24.13
N PRO A 91 7.80 -41.94 25.27
CA PRO A 91 7.52 -41.36 26.56
C PRO A 91 8.56 -40.29 26.94
N SER A 92 8.06 -39.17 27.47
CA SER A 92 8.79 -38.07 28.12
C SER A 92 9.47 -37.01 27.22
N LEU A 93 8.66 -36.18 26.57
CA LEU A 93 8.95 -34.74 26.55
C LEU A 93 7.95 -34.05 27.49
N GLY A 94 8.49 -33.23 28.40
CA GLY A 94 7.78 -32.70 29.57
C GLY A 94 6.38 -32.17 29.26
N LYS A 95 5.42 -32.54 30.12
CA LYS A 95 4.02 -32.09 30.16
C LYS A 95 3.79 -30.80 29.34
N ARG A 96 3.46 -30.94 28.04
CA ARG A 96 2.90 -29.83 27.25
C ARG A 96 1.56 -29.51 27.88
N LYS A 97 1.49 -28.35 28.54
CA LYS A 97 0.32 -27.88 29.25
C LYS A 97 -0.81 -27.68 28.24
N GLN A 98 -1.80 -28.57 28.20
CA GLN A 98 -3.08 -28.27 27.54
C GLN A 98 -3.65 -27.05 28.28
N LEU A 99 -3.58 -25.87 27.65
CA LEU A 99 -4.13 -24.64 28.24
C LEU A 99 -5.66 -24.78 28.25
N THR A 100 -6.27 -24.65 29.42
CA THR A 100 -7.72 -24.52 29.52
C THR A 100 -8.19 -23.26 28.79
N ALA A 101 -9.44 -23.23 28.34
CA ALA A 101 -10.04 -22.06 27.67
C ALA A 101 -9.84 -20.75 28.46
N GLU A 102 -9.86 -20.83 29.78
CA GLU A 102 -9.59 -19.69 30.67
C GLU A 102 -8.14 -19.23 30.65
N GLU A 103 -7.17 -20.14 30.57
CA GLU A 103 -5.75 -19.80 30.48
C GLU A 103 -5.41 -19.19 29.12
N LEU A 104 -5.99 -19.71 28.03
CA LEU A 104 -5.83 -19.13 26.70
C LEU A 104 -6.45 -17.73 26.61
N ARG A 105 -7.66 -17.57 27.17
CA ARG A 105 -8.34 -16.27 27.26
C ARG A 105 -7.49 -15.24 28.00
N ARG A 106 -6.93 -15.62 29.16
CA ARG A 106 -6.03 -14.75 29.93
C ARG A 106 -4.77 -14.39 29.14
N ALA A 107 -4.23 -15.33 28.35
CA ALA A 107 -3.09 -15.07 27.47
C ALA A 107 -3.44 -14.08 26.34
N LYS A 108 -4.57 -14.28 25.64
CA LYS A 108 -5.07 -13.37 24.58
C LYS A 108 -5.30 -11.94 25.12
N HIS A 109 -5.97 -11.81 26.26
CA HIS A 109 -6.20 -10.52 26.91
C HIS A 109 -4.91 -9.83 27.36
N ARG A 110 -3.95 -10.56 27.93
CA ARG A 110 -2.65 -9.99 28.36
C ARG A 110 -1.83 -9.47 27.18
N ARG A 111 -1.82 -10.21 26.06
CA ARG A 111 -1.13 -9.80 24.84
C ARG A 111 -1.80 -8.61 24.17
N GLY A 112 -3.14 -8.66 24.05
CA GLY A 112 -3.90 -7.54 23.50
C GLY A 112 -3.67 -6.26 24.30
N LEU A 113 -3.64 -6.37 25.64
CA LEU A 113 -3.38 -5.24 26.52
C LEU A 113 -1.94 -4.70 26.39
N SER A 114 -0.93 -5.59 26.32
CA SER A 114 0.47 -5.15 26.20
C SER A 114 0.76 -4.50 24.84
N LEU A 115 0.17 -5.02 23.76
CA LEU A 115 0.27 -4.42 22.42
C LEU A 115 -0.41 -3.04 22.39
N ALA A 116 -1.65 -2.95 22.89
CA ALA A 116 -2.39 -1.69 22.94
C ALA A 116 -1.65 -0.64 23.77
N LEU A 117 -1.16 -1.01 24.97
CA LEU A 117 -0.41 -0.10 25.85
C LEU A 117 0.89 0.38 25.21
N SER A 118 1.60 -0.49 24.49
CA SER A 118 2.81 -0.11 23.76
C SER A 118 2.51 0.96 22.71
N VAL A 119 1.48 0.77 21.89
CA VAL A 119 1.12 1.74 20.83
C VAL A 119 0.56 3.03 21.43
N MET A 120 -0.20 2.94 22.52
CA MET A 120 -0.65 4.12 23.27
C MET A 120 0.52 4.98 23.74
N LEU A 121 1.59 4.38 24.26
CA LEU A 121 2.79 5.12 24.68
C LEU A 121 3.50 5.83 23.52
N TYR A 122 3.45 5.26 22.31
CA TYR A 122 3.96 5.89 21.08
C TYR A 122 3.07 7.02 20.53
N ILE A 123 1.85 7.18 21.02
CA ILE A 123 0.98 8.29 20.63
C ILE A 123 0.98 9.37 21.72
N VAL A 124 1.00 8.96 22.99
CA VAL A 124 0.94 9.88 24.15
C VAL A 124 2.25 10.64 24.37
N TRP A 125 3.40 10.19 23.86
CA TRP A 125 4.65 10.94 24.03
C TRP A 125 4.61 12.35 23.40
N LEU A 126 3.71 12.58 22.44
CA LEU A 126 3.47 13.90 21.85
C LEU A 126 2.85 14.90 22.84
N VAL A 127 2.28 14.42 23.96
CA VAL A 127 1.63 15.26 24.97
C VAL A 127 2.68 16.06 25.77
N PRO A 128 3.73 15.43 26.37
CA PRO A 128 4.81 16.17 27.01
C PRO A 128 5.56 17.14 26.09
N THR A 129 5.75 16.83 24.80
CA THR A 129 6.42 17.74 23.84
C THR A 129 5.63 19.00 23.55
N VAL A 130 4.30 18.90 23.57
CA VAL A 130 3.43 20.06 23.37
C VAL A 130 3.31 20.90 24.64
N LEU A 131 3.41 20.28 25.82
CA LEU A 131 3.18 20.98 27.10
C LEU A 131 4.45 21.49 27.81
N PHE A 132 5.63 20.92 27.53
CA PHE A 132 6.85 21.22 28.27
C PHE A 132 8.09 21.31 27.36
N GLU A 133 8.99 22.25 27.66
CA GLU A 133 10.27 22.43 26.94
C GLU A 133 11.18 21.19 27.00
N TRP A 134 11.04 20.36 28.04
CA TRP A 134 11.78 19.09 28.20
C TRP A 134 11.10 17.88 27.53
N GLY A 135 10.04 18.08 26.74
CA GLY A 135 9.22 16.99 26.23
C GLY A 135 9.98 15.99 25.35
N VAL A 136 11.09 16.38 24.71
CA VAL A 136 11.97 15.48 23.96
C VAL A 136 12.63 14.44 24.87
N VAL A 137 12.91 14.76 26.14
CA VAL A 137 13.42 13.75 27.10
C VAL A 137 12.34 12.70 27.40
N PHE A 138 11.08 13.14 27.48
CA PHE A 138 9.94 12.23 27.68
C PHE A 138 9.65 11.37 26.44
N LEU A 139 9.90 11.87 25.22
CA LEU A 139 9.86 11.07 23.98
C LEU A 139 10.70 9.80 24.13
N PHE A 140 11.98 9.96 24.48
CA PHE A 140 12.90 8.82 24.54
C PHE A 140 12.55 7.84 25.65
N ILE A 141 12.05 8.32 26.80
CA ILE A 141 11.58 7.45 27.88
C ILE A 141 10.34 6.65 27.46
N CYS A 142 9.36 7.31 26.84
CA CYS A 142 8.14 6.66 26.36
C CYS A 142 8.41 5.69 25.20
N ALA A 143 9.32 6.04 24.28
CA ALA A 143 9.75 5.17 23.19
C ALA A 143 10.53 3.95 23.71
N ALA A 144 11.41 4.13 24.69
CA ALA A 144 12.10 3.02 25.36
C ALA A 144 11.11 2.11 26.10
N ALA A 145 10.13 2.67 26.81
CA ALA A 145 9.09 1.88 27.47
C ALA A 145 8.19 1.14 26.46
N GLY A 146 7.82 1.81 25.36
CA GLY A 146 7.03 1.26 24.26
C GLY A 146 7.75 0.10 23.58
N THR A 147 9.01 0.26 23.17
CA THR A 147 9.82 -0.80 22.57
C THR A 147 9.94 -2.02 23.49
N VAL A 148 10.18 -1.83 24.79
CA VAL A 148 10.25 -2.93 25.76
C VAL A 148 8.92 -3.69 25.84
N LEU A 149 7.78 -2.99 25.87
CA LEU A 149 6.46 -3.60 25.89
C LEU A 149 6.13 -4.33 24.57
N LEU A 150 6.52 -3.77 23.43
CA LEU A 150 6.31 -4.38 22.12
C LEU A 150 7.11 -5.68 22.00
N VAL A 151 8.39 -5.65 22.37
CA VAL A 151 9.26 -6.85 22.37
C VAL A 151 8.74 -7.90 23.36
N HIS A 152 8.17 -7.49 24.50
CA HIS A 152 7.52 -8.42 25.41
C HIS A 152 6.23 -9.03 24.81
N SER A 153 5.45 -8.25 24.07
CA SER A 153 4.22 -8.69 23.40
C SER A 153 4.49 -9.70 22.27
N THR A 154 5.58 -9.52 21.52
CA THR A 154 5.96 -10.46 20.43
C THR A 154 6.55 -11.77 20.95
N ARG A 155 7.16 -11.78 22.14
CA ARG A 155 7.79 -12.97 22.75
C ARG A 155 6.83 -13.88 23.51
N THR A 156 5.63 -13.44 23.84
CA THR A 156 4.67 -14.21 24.66
C THR A 156 3.79 -15.16 23.86
N LEU A 157 4.18 -15.52 22.63
CA LEU A 157 3.44 -16.43 21.76
C LEU A 157 3.60 -17.91 22.16
N PRO A 158 2.52 -18.65 22.47
CA PRO A 158 2.42 -20.04 22.07
C PRO A 158 2.10 -20.06 20.57
N HIS A 159 3.07 -20.41 19.74
CA HIS A 159 2.81 -20.76 18.35
C HIS A 159 1.90 -22.00 18.34
N TYR A 160 0.78 -21.90 17.64
CA TYR A 160 -0.19 -22.98 17.44
C TYR A 160 -1.02 -23.37 18.68
N VAL A 161 -2.04 -22.55 18.99
CA VAL A 161 -3.25 -23.08 19.64
C VAL A 161 -4.36 -22.98 18.61
N ASP A 162 -4.67 -24.12 18.02
CA ASP A 162 -5.78 -24.28 17.09
C ASP A 162 -7.08 -23.97 17.85
N ASP A 163 -7.71 -22.82 17.58
CA ASP A 163 -8.98 -22.42 18.20
C ASP A 163 -10.09 -23.47 17.90
N SER A 164 -9.87 -24.35 16.93
CA SER A 164 -10.76 -25.45 16.54
C SER A 164 -10.88 -26.59 17.57
N ALA A 165 -9.94 -26.72 18.51
CA ALA A 165 -9.93 -27.79 19.52
C ALA A 165 -10.61 -27.41 20.85
N LEU A 166 -11.03 -26.15 21.01
CA LEU A 166 -11.62 -25.66 22.26
C LEU A 166 -13.14 -25.61 22.16
N THR A 167 -13.82 -26.35 23.03
CA THR A 167 -15.27 -26.24 23.26
C THR A 167 -15.58 -24.88 23.89
N TYR A 168 -15.57 -23.82 23.07
CA TYR A 168 -15.91 -22.49 23.51
C TYR A 168 -17.43 -22.44 23.76
N SER A 169 -17.87 -22.17 24.99
CA SER A 169 -19.32 -22.07 25.24
C SER A 169 -19.90 -20.91 24.41
N ASP A 170 -20.91 -21.17 23.57
CA ASP A 170 -21.51 -20.17 22.67
C ASP A 170 -21.94 -18.87 23.39
N LYS A 171 -22.30 -18.99 24.69
CA LYS A 171 -22.68 -17.85 25.54
C LYS A 171 -21.51 -16.91 25.84
N LEU A 172 -20.31 -17.43 26.06
CA LEU A 172 -19.12 -16.61 26.27
C LEU A 172 -18.64 -15.99 24.95
N ARG A 173 -18.75 -16.73 23.82
CA ARG A 173 -18.25 -16.28 22.51
C ARG A 173 -19.00 -15.04 22.07
N ARG A 174 -20.32 -15.12 22.13
CA ARG A 174 -21.22 -13.99 21.86
C ARG A 174 -20.98 -12.79 22.77
N ARG A 175 -20.53 -13.00 24.02
CA ARG A 175 -20.18 -11.91 24.94
C ARG A 175 -18.86 -11.24 24.56
N GLU A 176 -17.87 -11.99 24.09
CA GLU A 176 -16.58 -11.45 23.64
C GLU A 176 -16.68 -10.78 22.28
N GLU A 177 -17.40 -11.37 21.32
CA GLU A 177 -17.73 -10.74 20.03
C GLU A 177 -18.45 -9.40 20.26
N ARG A 178 -19.50 -9.38 21.10
CA ARG A 178 -20.21 -8.12 21.43
C ARG A 178 -19.30 -7.09 22.08
N ARG A 179 -18.44 -7.49 23.02
CA ARG A 179 -17.48 -6.57 23.67
C ARG A 179 -16.44 -6.05 22.69
N GLY A 180 -15.92 -6.91 21.81
CA GLY A 180 -14.99 -6.54 20.75
C GLY A 180 -15.59 -5.52 19.80
N HIS A 181 -16.80 -5.76 19.29
CA HIS A 181 -17.48 -4.82 18.39
C HIS A 181 -17.82 -3.49 19.06
N ILE A 182 -18.26 -3.48 20.32
CA ILE A 182 -18.53 -2.24 21.06
C ILE A 182 -17.24 -1.44 21.28
N LEU A 183 -16.14 -2.10 21.64
CA LEU A 183 -14.84 -1.43 21.83
C LEU A 183 -14.26 -0.92 20.50
N PHE A 184 -14.43 -1.66 19.40
CA PHE A 184 -14.01 -1.24 18.08
C PHE A 184 -14.77 0.00 17.60
N ALA A 185 -16.11 -0.02 17.68
CA ALA A 185 -16.94 1.12 17.33
C ALA A 185 -16.70 2.33 18.25
N GLY A 186 -16.55 2.09 19.55
CA GLY A 186 -16.21 3.14 20.53
C GLY A 186 -14.83 3.75 20.29
N GLY A 187 -13.83 2.94 19.88
CA GLY A 187 -12.49 3.39 19.54
C GLY A 187 -12.48 4.30 18.31
N ILE A 188 -13.21 3.92 17.24
CA ILE A 188 -13.39 4.76 16.05
C ILE A 188 -14.09 6.08 16.43
N GLY A 189 -15.18 6.00 17.21
CA GLY A 189 -15.88 7.19 17.68
C GLY A 189 -14.98 8.14 18.48
N LEU A 190 -14.10 7.60 19.32
CA LEU A 190 -13.14 8.39 20.11
C LEU A 190 -12.03 9.01 19.25
N CYS A 191 -11.57 8.31 18.21
CA CYS A 191 -10.63 8.85 17.22
C CYS A 191 -11.26 9.98 16.39
N ILE A 192 -12.56 9.92 16.09
CA ILE A 192 -13.26 11.00 15.39
C ILE A 192 -13.49 12.19 16.34
N LEU A 193 -13.86 11.93 17.60
CA LEU A 193 -14.15 12.96 18.59
C LEU A 193 -12.88 13.60 19.19
N CYS A 194 -11.68 13.07 18.94
CA CYS A 194 -10.44 13.61 19.49
C CYS A 194 -10.13 15.02 19.00
N LEU A 195 -10.75 15.46 17.89
CA LEU A 195 -10.65 16.81 17.34
C LEU A 195 -11.54 17.84 18.07
N VAL A 196 -12.51 17.42 18.89
CA VAL A 196 -13.41 18.35 19.59
C VAL A 196 -12.67 19.20 20.64
N PRO A 197 -11.76 18.65 21.45
CA PRO A 197 -10.94 19.45 22.35
C PRO A 197 -10.10 20.55 21.69
N THR A 198 -9.54 20.33 20.50
CA THR A 198 -8.77 21.36 19.79
C THR A 198 -9.68 22.47 19.26
N LEU A 199 -10.91 22.13 18.86
CA LEU A 199 -11.92 23.11 18.45
C LEU A 199 -12.46 23.94 19.62
N LEU A 200 -12.62 23.35 20.81
CA LEU A 200 -13.15 24.04 21.99
C LEU A 200 -12.07 24.79 22.78
N ALA A 201 -10.84 24.29 22.80
CA ALA A 201 -9.73 24.86 23.52
C ALA A 201 -8.55 25.12 22.56
N GLN A 202 -8.45 26.35 22.06
CA GLN A 202 -7.34 26.86 21.23
C GLN A 202 -6.07 27.09 22.06
N SER A 203 -5.60 26.04 22.73
CA SER A 203 -4.42 26.08 23.61
C SER A 203 -3.65 24.77 23.50
N ALA A 204 -2.39 24.77 23.96
CA ALA A 204 -1.56 23.55 24.03
C ALA A 204 -2.25 22.39 24.76
N TRP A 205 -3.14 22.70 25.72
CA TRP A 205 -3.96 21.72 26.42
C TRP A 205 -5.00 21.01 25.54
N GLY A 206 -5.55 21.71 24.54
CA GLY A 206 -6.47 21.13 23.55
C GLY A 206 -5.76 20.11 22.66
N VAL A 207 -4.57 20.44 22.17
CA VAL A 207 -3.74 19.54 21.35
C VAL A 207 -3.24 18.34 22.16
N ALA A 208 -2.81 18.57 23.40
CA ALA A 208 -2.47 17.51 24.35
C ALA A 208 -3.65 16.54 24.58
N LEU A 209 -4.87 17.06 24.74
CA LEU A 209 -6.07 16.26 24.94
C LEU A 209 -6.45 15.48 23.68
N MET A 210 -6.22 16.03 22.48
CA MET A 210 -6.40 15.33 21.21
C MET A 210 -5.52 14.07 21.13
N PHE A 211 -4.21 14.19 21.36
CA PHE A 211 -3.30 13.04 21.32
C PHE A 211 -3.62 12.00 22.40
N ALA A 212 -4.04 12.45 23.59
CA ALA A 212 -4.49 11.53 24.64
C ALA A 212 -5.75 10.73 24.22
N LEU A 213 -6.75 11.39 23.62
CA LEU A 213 -7.96 10.71 23.14
C LEU A 213 -7.68 9.80 21.94
N ALA A 214 -6.83 10.24 21.01
CA ALA A 214 -6.40 9.44 19.87
C ALA A 214 -5.67 8.17 20.32
N ALA A 215 -4.77 8.28 21.31
CA ALA A 215 -4.10 7.12 21.90
C ALA A 215 -5.10 6.12 22.49
N ILE A 216 -6.07 6.60 23.27
CA ILE A 216 -7.11 5.74 23.86
C ILE A 216 -7.95 5.08 22.76
N GLY A 217 -8.27 5.80 21.68
CA GLY A 217 -9.04 5.29 20.54
C GLY A 217 -8.30 4.18 19.79
N VAL A 218 -7.05 4.43 19.39
CA VAL A 218 -6.19 3.44 18.72
C VAL A 218 -5.92 2.23 19.63
N GLY A 219 -5.67 2.47 20.91
CA GLY A 219 -5.50 1.40 21.90
C GLY A 219 -6.74 0.50 22.01
N ALA A 220 -7.94 1.08 22.02
CA ALA A 220 -9.20 0.33 22.05
C ALA A 220 -9.42 -0.51 20.78
N ILE A 221 -9.07 0.03 19.61
CA ILE A 221 -9.13 -0.68 18.32
C ILE A 221 -8.18 -1.89 18.33
N LEU A 222 -6.91 -1.69 18.63
CA LEU A 222 -5.91 -2.76 18.64
C LEU A 222 -6.23 -3.85 19.65
N TYR A 223 -6.71 -3.46 20.83
CA TYR A 223 -7.17 -4.40 21.85
C TYR A 223 -8.35 -5.23 21.35
N SER A 224 -9.32 -4.60 20.65
CA SER A 224 -10.50 -5.28 20.10
C SER A 224 -10.13 -6.34 19.05
N CYS A 225 -9.16 -6.07 18.18
CA CYS A 225 -8.71 -7.01 17.16
C CYS A 225 -8.06 -8.26 17.75
N GLN A 226 -7.41 -8.15 18.92
CA GLN A 226 -6.73 -9.29 19.58
C GLN A 226 -7.68 -10.18 20.40
N ILE A 227 -8.86 -9.67 20.77
CA ILE A 227 -9.89 -10.44 21.51
C ILE A 227 -10.97 -11.04 20.61
N MET A 228 -11.05 -10.61 19.34
CA MET A 228 -12.00 -11.19 18.39
C MET A 228 -11.56 -12.60 17.97
N PRO A 229 -12.46 -13.59 17.97
CA PRO A 229 -12.16 -14.93 17.44
C PRO A 229 -12.02 -14.88 15.91
N ASP A 230 -11.05 -15.62 15.35
CA ASP A 230 -10.80 -15.66 13.91
C ASP A 230 -12.01 -16.24 13.16
N ALA A 231 -12.63 -15.43 12.29
CA ALA A 231 -13.78 -15.84 11.48
C ALA A 231 -13.48 -17.02 10.54
N LYS A 232 -12.20 -17.23 10.18
CA LYS A 232 -11.77 -18.31 9.29
C LYS A 232 -11.91 -19.72 9.91
N GLY A 233 -11.97 -19.83 11.24
CA GLY A 233 -12.21 -21.10 11.93
C GLY A 233 -13.68 -21.54 11.98
N ALA A 234 -14.63 -20.64 11.69
CA ALA A 234 -16.06 -20.90 11.84
C ALA A 234 -16.71 -21.63 10.65
N ALA A 235 -15.99 -21.78 9.52
CA ALA A 235 -16.56 -22.30 8.27
C ALA A 235 -16.14 -23.74 7.92
N ARG A 236 -15.55 -24.53 8.84
CA ARG A 236 -15.27 -25.95 8.60
C ARG A 236 -16.29 -26.84 9.34
N LYS A 237 -17.00 -27.66 8.55
CA LYS A 237 -18.03 -28.63 8.97
C LYS A 237 -17.50 -29.58 10.06
N PRO A 238 -18.36 -30.08 10.97
CA PRO A 238 -17.96 -31.05 11.99
C PRO A 238 -17.60 -32.38 11.30
N GLY A 239 -16.33 -32.79 11.43
CA GLY A 239 -15.85 -34.08 10.90
C GLY A 239 -14.44 -34.09 10.30
N TYR A 240 -13.76 -32.95 10.22
CA TYR A 240 -12.42 -32.88 9.64
C TYR A 240 -11.32 -32.95 10.72
N VAL A 241 -10.56 -34.04 10.76
CA VAL A 241 -9.28 -34.10 11.49
C VAL A 241 -8.23 -33.44 10.60
N PRO A 242 -7.51 -32.39 11.06
CA PRO A 242 -6.55 -31.71 10.20
C PRO A 242 -5.38 -32.65 9.85
N LEU A 243 -5.05 -32.73 8.56
CA LEU A 243 -3.76 -33.23 8.07
C LEU A 243 -2.64 -32.46 8.77
N GLN A 244 -1.66 -33.19 9.29
CA GLN A 244 -0.51 -32.64 9.99
C GLN A 244 0.23 -31.65 9.08
N ALA A 245 0.41 -30.42 9.56
CA ALA A 245 1.27 -29.45 8.92
C ALA A 245 2.70 -30.01 8.86
N GLU A 246 3.27 -30.05 7.65
CA GLU A 246 4.66 -30.41 7.39
C GLU A 246 5.59 -29.60 8.31
N GLU A 247 6.40 -30.28 9.11
CA GLU A 247 7.34 -29.66 10.03
C GLU A 247 8.37 -28.83 9.25
N ALA A 248 8.29 -27.50 9.37
CA ALA A 248 9.39 -26.62 9.01
C ALA A 248 10.64 -27.04 9.80
N PRO A 249 11.84 -27.05 9.19
CA PRO A 249 13.04 -27.63 9.80
C PRO A 249 13.34 -26.95 11.14
N GLU A 250 13.68 -27.77 12.14
CA GLU A 250 14.08 -27.32 13.48
C GLU A 250 15.18 -26.25 13.37
N ARG A 251 14.79 -24.98 13.47
CA ARG A 251 15.74 -23.91 13.73
C ARG A 251 16.05 -23.99 15.21
N GLY A 252 17.14 -24.69 15.53
CA GLY A 252 17.61 -24.91 16.89
C GLY A 252 17.45 -23.66 17.75
N GLU A 253 16.96 -23.84 18.97
CA GLU A 253 16.73 -22.78 19.95
C GLU A 253 17.92 -21.82 19.96
N LYS A 254 17.80 -20.70 19.24
CA LYS A 254 18.70 -19.58 19.44
C LYS A 254 18.32 -19.05 20.81
N LYS A 255 19.07 -19.47 21.84
CA LYS A 255 19.04 -18.84 23.16
C LYS A 255 19.06 -17.34 22.92
N ALA A 256 17.93 -16.71 23.16
CA ALA A 256 17.73 -15.30 22.86
C ALA A 256 18.81 -14.50 23.61
N ASN A 257 19.49 -13.60 22.90
CA ASN A 257 20.54 -12.75 23.46
C ASN A 257 19.92 -11.75 24.45
N LEU A 258 19.62 -12.20 25.67
CA LEU A 258 19.14 -11.37 26.79
C LEU A 258 20.15 -10.25 27.12
N TRP A 259 21.41 -10.43 26.72
CA TRP A 259 22.48 -9.44 26.73
C TRP A 259 22.23 -8.21 25.86
N LEU A 260 21.31 -8.25 24.89
CA LEU A 260 20.96 -7.07 24.07
C LEU A 260 20.09 -6.05 24.84
N LEU A 261 19.32 -6.48 25.83
CA LEU A 261 18.46 -5.61 26.64
C LEU A 261 19.25 -4.54 27.44
N PRO A 262 20.34 -4.90 28.16
CA PRO A 262 21.19 -3.89 28.80
C PRO A 262 21.96 -3.04 27.79
N ILE A 263 22.27 -3.56 26.59
CA ILE A 263 22.92 -2.78 25.51
C ILE A 263 21.97 -1.70 24.97
N VAL A 264 20.71 -2.04 24.73
CA VAL A 264 19.69 -1.08 24.27
C VAL A 264 19.39 -0.03 25.36
N LEU A 265 19.29 -0.45 26.63
CA LEU A 265 19.12 0.48 27.75
C LEU A 265 20.34 1.40 27.93
N ALA A 266 21.56 0.88 27.81
CA ALA A 266 22.78 1.68 27.90
C ALA A 266 22.92 2.66 26.72
N ALA A 267 22.56 2.23 25.51
CA ALA A 267 22.53 3.09 24.33
C ALA A 267 21.50 4.22 24.50
N ALA A 268 20.29 3.93 25.00
CA ALA A 268 19.28 4.94 25.28
C ALA A 268 19.76 5.96 26.33
N VAL A 269 20.39 5.50 27.42
CA VAL A 269 20.95 6.38 28.45
C VAL A 269 22.07 7.26 27.90
N LEU A 270 23.03 6.68 27.14
CA LEU A 270 24.11 7.45 26.51
C LEU A 270 23.58 8.50 25.53
N LEU A 271 22.55 8.15 24.75
CA LEU A 271 21.93 9.05 23.79
C LEU A 271 21.16 10.18 24.50
N THR A 272 20.48 9.89 25.61
CA THR A 272 19.87 10.94 26.45
C THR A 272 20.92 11.87 27.08
N CYS A 273 22.03 11.34 27.58
CA CYS A 273 23.13 12.15 28.12
C CYS A 273 23.80 13.00 27.04
N ALA A 274 23.99 12.46 25.83
CA ALA A 274 24.50 13.19 24.68
C ALA A 274 23.57 14.32 24.27
N CYS A 275 22.25 14.10 24.24
CA CYS A 275 21.25 15.13 23.96
C CYS A 275 21.19 16.22 25.04
N ILE A 276 21.32 15.86 26.33
CA ILE A 276 21.38 16.82 27.44
C ILE A 276 22.66 17.67 27.35
N TRP A 277 23.79 17.05 27.02
CA TRP A 277 25.07 17.76 26.83
C TRP A 277 25.04 18.68 25.60
N ALA A 278 24.45 18.21 24.50
CA ALA A 278 24.28 18.99 23.28
C ALA A 278 23.32 20.18 23.47
N GLY A 279 22.21 19.97 24.18
CA GLY A 279 21.26 21.02 24.56
C GLY A 279 21.86 22.07 25.51
N ALA A 280 22.71 21.67 26.45
CA ALA A 280 23.40 22.58 27.36
C ALA A 280 24.48 23.44 26.68
N ASN A 281 24.98 23.03 25.50
CA ASN A 281 26.00 23.76 24.73
C ASN A 281 25.43 24.44 23.46
N GLY A 282 24.10 24.51 23.32
CA GLY A 282 23.45 25.14 22.17
C GLY A 282 23.67 24.42 20.83
N ILE A 283 24.13 23.17 20.84
CA ILE A 283 24.31 22.33 19.66
C ILE A 283 23.05 21.48 19.50
N PHE A 284 21.91 22.10 19.19
CA PHE A 284 20.71 21.36 18.79
C PHE A 284 20.64 21.37 17.26
N LEU A 285 21.14 20.31 16.64
CA LEU A 285 21.23 20.16 15.18
C LEU A 285 20.19 19.15 14.68
N GLY A 286 19.22 19.65 13.90
CA GLY A 286 18.94 19.13 12.55
C GLY A 286 18.47 17.69 12.35
N VAL A 287 17.58 17.12 13.19
CA VAL A 287 16.99 15.78 12.93
C VAL A 287 15.44 15.80 12.80
N LEU A 288 14.83 16.98 12.81
CA LEU A 288 13.42 17.18 12.40
C LEU A 288 13.26 18.32 11.39
N SER A 289 14.34 18.67 10.67
CA SER A 289 14.20 19.50 9.48
C SER A 289 13.62 18.63 8.39
N PHE A 290 12.30 18.72 8.19
CA PHE A 290 11.75 18.62 6.83
C PHE A 290 12.59 19.56 5.95
N HIS A 291 12.90 19.14 4.72
CA HIS A 291 13.50 20.02 3.73
C HIS A 291 12.67 21.31 3.69
N GLY A 292 13.27 22.36 4.19
CA GLY A 292 12.64 23.65 4.38
C GLY A 292 13.82 24.59 4.54
N HIS A 293 14.08 25.36 3.48
CA HIS A 293 15.10 26.39 3.48
C HIS A 293 15.02 27.20 4.77
N SER A 294 16.19 27.42 5.39
CA SER A 294 16.29 28.09 6.68
C SER A 294 15.62 29.47 6.57
N LEU A 295 14.80 29.81 7.57
CA LEU A 295 14.04 31.08 7.59
C LEU A 295 14.93 32.32 7.51
N GLU A 296 16.23 32.17 7.75
CA GLU A 296 17.24 33.23 7.67
C GLU A 296 17.55 33.66 6.23
N GLN A 297 17.28 32.83 5.21
CA GLN A 297 17.57 33.16 3.80
C GLN A 297 16.51 34.07 3.15
N TYR A 298 15.31 34.16 3.72
CA TYR A 298 14.19 34.94 3.16
C TYR A 298 14.28 36.40 3.60
N VAL A 299 15.14 37.17 2.93
CA VAL A 299 15.48 38.56 3.29
C VAL A 299 14.47 39.58 2.72
N ASN A 300 13.84 39.30 1.57
CA ASN A 300 12.99 40.25 0.88
C ASN A 300 11.50 40.02 1.17
N GLU A 301 10.73 41.11 1.26
CA GLU A 301 9.30 41.08 1.60
C GLU A 301 8.44 41.80 0.54
N GLY A 302 7.38 41.11 0.10
CA GLY A 302 6.35 41.52 -0.85
C GLY A 302 6.84 41.88 -2.24
N ASP A 303 6.05 42.70 -2.94
CA ASP A 303 6.21 42.95 -4.39
C ASP A 303 7.62 43.39 -4.79
N ALA A 304 8.11 42.81 -5.89
CA ALA A 304 9.44 43.06 -6.38
C ALA A 304 9.55 42.92 -7.90
N SER A 305 10.51 43.64 -8.47
CA SER A 305 11.03 43.41 -9.81
C SER A 305 12.49 43.00 -9.65
N VAL A 306 12.78 41.74 -9.98
CA VAL A 306 14.08 41.10 -9.78
C VAL A 306 14.78 41.00 -11.13
N ASP A 307 15.94 41.66 -11.25
CA ASP A 307 16.78 41.58 -12.44
C ASP A 307 17.74 40.40 -12.31
N MET A 308 17.24 39.21 -12.65
CA MET A 308 17.97 37.95 -12.57
C MET A 308 17.74 37.09 -13.82
N GLN A 309 18.69 36.21 -14.12
CA GLN A 309 18.48 35.12 -15.07
C GLN A 309 17.82 33.95 -14.33
N LEU A 310 16.52 33.78 -14.54
CA LEU A 310 15.73 32.76 -13.85
C LEU A 310 15.91 31.38 -14.50
N GLU A 311 16.50 30.46 -13.74
CA GLU A 311 16.72 29.06 -14.12
C GLU A 311 15.82 28.12 -13.30
N HIS A 312 15.63 28.39 -12.00
CA HIS A 312 14.76 27.61 -11.12
C HIS A 312 13.73 28.51 -10.43
N LEU A 313 12.48 28.06 -10.35
CA LEU A 313 11.40 28.78 -9.66
C LEU A 313 10.72 27.85 -8.66
N GLU A 314 10.81 28.17 -7.38
CA GLU A 314 10.14 27.43 -6.29
C GLU A 314 9.09 28.32 -5.63
N ILE A 315 7.87 27.81 -5.49
CA ILE A 315 6.75 28.53 -4.88
C ILE A 315 6.04 27.64 -3.86
N ASP A 316 6.06 28.03 -2.59
CA ASP A 316 5.22 27.45 -1.53
C ASP A 316 4.06 28.41 -1.22
N TRP A 317 2.85 27.98 -1.58
CA TRP A 317 1.63 28.77 -1.44
C TRP A 317 0.48 28.03 -0.77
N ARG A 318 -0.01 28.58 0.35
CA ARG A 318 -1.04 27.89 1.14
C ARG A 318 -2.46 28.07 0.62
N GLY A 319 -2.83 29.27 0.15
CA GLY A 319 -4.22 29.52 -0.23
C GLY A 319 -4.47 30.80 -1.02
N GLY A 320 -5.45 30.75 -1.93
CA GLY A 320 -5.78 31.82 -2.87
C GLY A 320 -5.52 31.39 -4.31
N THR A 321 -4.78 32.19 -5.07
CA THR A 321 -4.45 31.90 -6.48
C THR A 321 -2.96 32.07 -6.71
N VAL A 322 -2.35 31.18 -7.49
CA VAL A 322 -1.00 31.35 -8.03
C VAL A 322 -1.13 31.46 -9.54
N ARG A 323 -0.68 32.57 -10.11
CA ARG A 323 -0.65 32.80 -11.55
C ARG A 323 0.75 33.05 -12.02
N ILE A 324 1.22 32.21 -12.94
CA ILE A 324 2.49 32.36 -13.62
C ILE A 324 2.19 32.69 -15.07
N GLU A 325 2.62 33.88 -15.51
CA GLU A 325 2.40 34.37 -16.86
C GLU A 325 3.70 34.86 -17.49
N VAL A 326 3.82 34.69 -18.80
CA VAL A 326 4.99 35.19 -19.53
C VAL A 326 4.72 36.56 -20.15
N TYR A 327 5.65 37.49 -20.01
CA TYR A 327 5.53 38.87 -20.50
C TYR A 327 6.78 39.38 -21.23
N ASP A 328 6.65 40.54 -21.88
CA ASP A 328 7.68 41.12 -22.75
C ASP A 328 8.74 41.97 -22.01
N GLY A 329 8.81 41.88 -20.68
CA GLY A 329 9.84 42.56 -19.90
C GLY A 329 11.16 41.80 -19.84
N THR A 330 12.12 42.37 -19.10
CA THR A 330 13.47 41.78 -18.90
C THR A 330 13.70 41.26 -17.50
N THR A 331 12.88 41.66 -16.52
CA THR A 331 13.00 41.28 -15.11
C THR A 331 11.95 40.24 -14.74
N VAL A 332 12.06 39.56 -13.61
CA VAL A 332 10.95 38.79 -13.04
C VAL A 332 10.13 39.72 -12.16
N GLU A 333 8.82 39.87 -12.42
CA GLU A 333 7.92 40.64 -11.54
C GLU A 333 7.14 39.70 -10.64
N ILE A 334 7.13 39.99 -9.34
CA ILE A 334 6.39 39.23 -8.34
C ILE A 334 5.46 40.21 -7.64
N ALA A 335 4.17 39.90 -7.62
CA ALA A 335 3.15 40.74 -6.98
C ALA A 335 2.18 39.90 -6.16
N GLU A 336 1.86 40.39 -4.97
CA GLU A 336 0.90 39.78 -4.05
C GLU A 336 -0.30 40.68 -3.81
N THR A 337 -1.50 40.11 -3.86
CA THR A 337 -2.75 40.80 -3.51
C THR A 337 -3.52 40.00 -2.47
N ALA A 338 -3.86 40.61 -1.33
CA ALA A 338 -4.72 39.96 -0.33
C ALA A 338 -6.20 39.99 -0.77
N PHE A 339 -6.92 38.91 -0.46
CA PHE A 339 -8.37 38.84 -0.68
C PHE A 339 -9.09 39.84 0.25
N GLY A 340 -9.56 40.98 -0.30
CA GLY A 340 -10.36 41.96 0.43
C GLY A 340 -9.67 43.29 0.79
N GLY A 341 -8.44 43.56 0.32
CA GLY A 341 -7.77 44.85 0.52
C GLY A 341 -6.24 44.79 0.40
N THR A 342 -5.57 45.86 0.84
CA THR A 342 -4.11 45.93 0.94
C THR A 342 -3.57 44.93 1.95
N VAL A 343 -2.53 44.17 1.56
CA VAL A 343 -1.76 43.30 2.46
C VAL A 343 -1.23 44.17 3.61
N GLU A 344 -1.60 43.86 4.86
CA GLU A 344 -1.07 44.60 6.01
C GLU A 344 0.44 44.38 6.12
N ALA A 345 1.19 45.46 6.33
CA ALA A 345 2.64 45.41 6.41
C ALA A 345 3.11 44.57 7.60
N GLY A 346 4.04 43.64 7.36
CA GLY A 346 4.61 42.77 8.39
C GLY A 346 4.32 41.29 8.13
N LYS A 347 3.65 40.63 9.07
CA LYS A 347 3.58 39.16 9.20
C LYS A 347 2.89 38.42 8.06
N ASP A 348 2.12 39.13 7.24
CA ASP A 348 1.26 38.53 6.20
C ASP A 348 1.79 38.76 4.78
N ARG A 349 2.92 39.46 4.60
CA ARG A 349 3.52 39.67 3.27
C ARG A 349 4.29 38.44 2.83
N MET A 350 4.21 38.11 1.54
CA MET A 350 5.04 37.09 0.93
C MET A 350 6.51 37.41 1.16
N ARG A 351 7.34 36.38 1.26
CA ARG A 351 8.79 36.53 1.28
C ARG A 351 9.41 35.79 0.12
N TRP A 352 10.53 36.34 -0.36
CA TRP A 352 11.28 35.71 -1.42
C TRP A 352 12.78 35.94 -1.23
N TYR A 353 13.59 35.09 -1.85
CA TYR A 353 15.02 35.30 -2.00
C TYR A 353 15.50 34.71 -3.32
N GLU A 354 16.66 35.17 -3.73
CA GLU A 354 17.36 34.73 -4.93
C GLU A 354 18.66 34.05 -4.49
N GLU A 355 18.93 32.86 -5.00
CA GLU A 355 20.17 32.13 -4.80
C GLU A 355 20.58 31.47 -6.12
N ASP A 356 21.74 31.85 -6.66
CA ASP A 356 22.36 31.23 -7.84
C ASP A 356 21.42 30.95 -9.03
N GLY A 357 20.53 31.90 -9.37
CA GLY A 357 19.57 31.76 -10.50
C GLY A 357 18.26 31.06 -10.15
N ALA A 358 18.10 30.64 -8.89
CA ALA A 358 16.86 30.15 -8.31
C ALA A 358 16.10 31.28 -7.59
N LEU A 359 14.80 31.36 -7.82
CA LEU A 359 13.89 32.26 -7.12
C LEU A 359 12.96 31.43 -6.24
N HIS A 360 13.02 31.66 -4.93
CA HIS A 360 12.16 30.98 -3.98
C HIS A 360 11.13 31.96 -3.41
N ILE A 361 9.86 31.61 -3.48
CA ILE A 361 8.73 32.42 -3.04
C ILE A 361 7.94 31.65 -1.99
N ARG A 362 7.63 32.28 -0.86
CA ARG A 362 6.77 31.69 0.18
C ARG A 362 5.61 32.58 0.57
N PHE A 363 4.53 31.90 0.95
CA PHE A 363 3.32 32.52 1.47
C PHE A 363 3.58 33.43 2.68
N ASP A 364 4.40 33.03 3.66
CA ASP A 364 4.67 33.84 4.85
C ASP A 364 6.10 33.67 5.40
N GLY A 365 6.49 34.59 6.31
CA GLY A 365 7.86 34.70 6.82
C GLY A 365 8.19 33.87 8.07
N TYR A 366 7.37 32.91 8.49
CA TYR A 366 7.63 32.14 9.71
C TYR A 366 7.34 30.64 9.52
N GLY A 367 8.35 29.81 9.73
CA GLY A 367 8.28 28.34 9.72
C GLY A 367 7.83 27.78 11.06
N ASP A 368 6.81 28.39 11.68
CA ASP A 368 6.16 27.76 12.82
C ASP A 368 5.06 26.84 12.33
N PHE A 369 5.15 25.60 12.78
CA PHE A 369 4.08 24.61 12.74
C PHE A 369 2.83 25.14 13.44
N ARG A 370 1.98 25.86 12.69
CA ARG A 370 0.64 26.27 13.11
C ARG A 370 -0.34 25.15 12.84
N LEU A 371 -0.37 24.19 13.75
CA LEU A 371 -1.39 23.14 13.80
C LEU A 371 -2.75 23.79 14.15
N PHE A 372 -3.46 24.31 13.13
CA PHE A 372 -4.82 24.91 13.18
C PHE A 372 -4.97 26.42 13.51
N ALA A 373 -4.07 27.28 13.03
CA ALA A 373 -4.32 28.72 13.02
C ALA A 373 -3.88 29.35 11.68
N ASP A 374 -4.76 29.25 10.68
CA ASP A 374 -5.21 30.36 9.83
C ASP A 374 -6.24 29.82 8.83
N ILE A 375 -7.49 29.69 9.31
CA ILE A 375 -8.64 29.54 8.43
C ILE A 375 -8.82 30.92 7.77
N ALA A 376 -8.49 31.00 6.48
CA ALA A 376 -8.97 32.01 5.51
C ALA A 376 -8.08 33.23 5.17
N THR A 377 -6.76 33.22 5.34
CA THR A 377 -5.91 34.13 4.55
C THR A 377 -5.77 33.57 3.14
N LYS A 378 -6.51 34.15 2.19
CA LYS A 378 -6.36 33.88 0.76
C LYS A 378 -5.58 35.03 0.14
N LYS A 379 -4.51 34.71 -0.57
CA LYS A 379 -3.67 35.68 -1.25
C LYS A 379 -3.47 35.25 -2.70
N ASP A 380 -3.52 36.21 -3.59
CA ASP A 380 -3.28 36.00 -5.01
C ASP A 380 -1.83 36.40 -5.31
N LEU A 381 -1.05 35.42 -5.74
CA LEU A 381 0.31 35.59 -6.22
C LEU A 381 0.29 35.66 -7.74
N VAL A 382 0.93 36.68 -8.29
CA VAL A 382 1.19 36.80 -9.72
C VAL A 382 2.71 36.87 -9.93
N VAL A 383 3.24 35.91 -10.67
CA VAL A 383 4.63 35.86 -11.09
C VAL A 383 4.69 36.07 -12.60
N ARG A 384 5.35 37.14 -13.03
CA ARG A 384 5.57 37.43 -14.45
C ARG A 384 7.00 37.11 -14.83
N ILE A 385 7.16 36.19 -15.77
CA ILE A 385 8.45 35.71 -16.22
C ILE A 385 8.76 36.29 -17.61
N PRO A 386 9.98 36.80 -17.85
CA PRO A 386 10.35 37.29 -19.18
C PRO A 386 10.39 36.14 -20.20
N ARG A 387 9.93 36.38 -21.44
CA ARG A 387 9.90 35.34 -22.52
C ARG A 387 11.22 34.63 -22.78
N ASN A 388 12.34 35.29 -22.52
CA ASN A 388 13.67 34.77 -22.79
C ASN A 388 14.29 34.05 -21.57
N ALA A 389 13.52 33.81 -20.50
CA ALA A 389 13.99 33.04 -19.35
C ALA A 389 14.34 31.60 -19.77
N ALA A 390 15.51 31.12 -19.35
CA ALA A 390 15.98 29.77 -19.60
C ALA A 390 15.62 28.86 -18.44
N LEU A 391 14.32 28.73 -18.17
CA LEU A 391 13.82 27.94 -17.06
C LEU A 391 14.17 26.46 -17.22
N GLU A 392 14.81 25.86 -16.24
CA GLU A 392 15.08 24.43 -16.17
C GLU A 392 14.08 23.71 -15.26
N LEU A 393 13.64 24.37 -14.18
CA LEU A 393 12.76 23.77 -13.18
C LEU A 393 11.74 24.77 -12.65
N ILE A 394 10.50 24.31 -12.50
CA ILE A 394 9.48 25.01 -11.72
C ILE A 394 8.89 24.02 -10.72
N GLU A 395 8.93 24.35 -9.44
CA GLU A 395 8.34 23.58 -8.34
C GLU A 395 7.25 24.41 -7.68
N LEU A 396 6.03 23.87 -7.62
CA LEU A 396 4.86 24.52 -7.04
C LEU A 396 4.27 23.67 -5.94
N ASP A 397 4.54 24.03 -4.69
CA ASP A 397 3.97 23.43 -3.49
C ASP A 397 2.73 24.21 -3.06
N VAL A 398 1.55 23.62 -3.27
CA VAL A 398 0.29 24.30 -3.03
C VAL A 398 -0.65 23.52 -2.12
N THR A 399 -1.20 24.16 -1.08
CA THR A 399 -2.14 23.45 -0.20
C THR A 399 -3.60 23.52 -0.70
N SER A 400 -4.09 24.73 -0.97
CA SER A 400 -5.51 24.99 -1.28
C SER A 400 -5.74 26.03 -2.38
N ALA A 401 -4.71 26.37 -3.16
CA ALA A 401 -4.77 27.44 -4.15
C ALA A 401 -5.11 26.92 -5.56
N ILE A 402 -5.64 27.83 -6.38
CA ILE A 402 -5.80 27.60 -7.82
C ILE A 402 -4.47 27.97 -8.48
N CYS A 403 -3.88 27.03 -9.21
CA CYS A 403 -2.63 27.26 -9.95
C CYS A 403 -2.94 27.46 -11.41
N THR A 404 -2.41 28.53 -12.00
CA THR A 404 -2.56 28.82 -13.42
C THR A 404 -1.19 29.16 -14.00
N VAL A 405 -0.75 28.37 -14.97
CA VAL A 405 0.53 28.56 -15.67
C VAL A 405 0.22 28.77 -17.15
N GLU A 406 0.52 29.97 -17.67
CA GLU A 406 0.20 30.34 -19.05
C GLU A 406 1.43 30.75 -19.86
N GLY A 407 1.62 30.08 -21.00
CA GLY A 407 2.62 30.44 -22.01
C GLY A 407 4.07 30.21 -21.61
N VAL A 408 4.30 29.43 -20.55
CA VAL A 408 5.63 29.17 -19.98
C VAL A 408 6.37 28.12 -20.80
N THR A 409 7.64 28.40 -21.11
CA THR A 409 8.55 27.42 -21.71
C THR A 409 9.61 27.05 -20.67
N VAL A 410 9.58 25.80 -20.21
CA VAL A 410 10.62 25.19 -19.36
C VAL A 410 11.46 24.33 -20.28
N ASN A 411 12.73 24.69 -20.44
CA ASN A 411 13.73 24.13 -21.35
C ASN A 411 13.23 22.93 -22.16
N ALA A 412 12.74 23.22 -23.37
CA ALA A 412 11.93 22.30 -24.16
C ALA A 412 12.66 20.95 -24.35
N GLY A 413 12.18 19.91 -23.65
CA GLY A 413 12.68 18.54 -23.75
C GLY A 413 13.57 18.05 -22.60
N VAL A 414 14.00 18.92 -21.66
CA VAL A 414 14.77 18.51 -20.47
C VAL A 414 14.20 19.10 -19.18
N GLY A 415 13.55 20.26 -19.26
CA GLY A 415 13.04 20.94 -18.08
C GLY A 415 11.84 20.23 -17.45
N LYS A 416 11.77 20.29 -16.11
CA LYS A 416 10.70 19.69 -15.29
C LYS A 416 9.78 20.78 -14.73
N LEU A 417 8.47 20.54 -14.77
CA LEU A 417 7.47 21.29 -14.03
C LEU A 417 6.84 20.33 -13.01
N ASP A 418 7.09 20.57 -11.74
CA ASP A 418 6.61 19.77 -10.62
C ASP A 418 5.54 20.56 -9.85
N ILE A 419 4.38 19.96 -9.62
CA ILE A 419 3.24 20.60 -8.96
C ILE A 419 2.65 19.65 -7.93
N ASP A 420 2.90 19.96 -6.67
CA ASP A 420 2.34 19.27 -5.53
C ASP A 420 1.12 20.03 -5.00
N THR A 421 -0.02 19.36 -4.90
CA THR A 421 -1.21 19.97 -4.34
C THR A 421 -2.06 19.05 -3.46
N VAL A 422 -2.49 19.54 -2.30
CA VAL A 422 -3.48 18.78 -1.51
C VAL A 422 -4.87 18.93 -2.13
N SER A 423 -5.27 20.16 -2.44
CA SER A 423 -6.57 20.49 -3.02
C SER A 423 -6.48 21.74 -3.88
N GLY A 424 -7.03 21.71 -5.09
CA GLY A 424 -6.88 22.85 -5.99
C GLY A 424 -7.19 22.50 -7.43
N SER A 425 -7.39 23.54 -8.24
CA SER A 425 -7.47 23.39 -9.69
C SER A 425 -6.17 23.85 -10.30
N ILE A 426 -5.57 23.00 -11.11
CA ILE A 426 -4.34 23.29 -11.85
C ILE A 426 -4.74 23.49 -13.30
N LEU A 427 -4.40 24.65 -13.86
CA LEU A 427 -4.61 25.00 -15.25
C LEU A 427 -3.27 25.28 -15.91
N LEU A 428 -2.86 24.40 -16.82
CA LEU A 428 -1.69 24.58 -17.68
C LEU A 428 -2.18 24.96 -19.07
N ARG A 429 -1.71 26.09 -19.61
CA ARG A 429 -2.14 26.57 -20.93
C ARG A 429 -0.96 27.05 -21.75
N GLY A 430 -0.77 26.52 -22.95
CA GLY A 430 0.32 26.91 -23.83
C GLY A 430 1.71 26.64 -23.21
N VAL A 431 1.82 25.63 -22.35
CA VAL A 431 3.07 25.28 -21.67
C VAL A 431 3.90 24.41 -22.60
N THR A 432 5.21 24.68 -22.67
CA THR A 432 6.17 23.79 -23.36
C THR A 432 7.19 23.31 -22.34
N ALA A 433 7.24 22.01 -22.07
CA ALA A 433 8.14 21.42 -21.06
C ALA A 433 8.63 20.03 -21.50
N GLY A 434 9.74 19.58 -20.90
CA GLY A 434 10.16 18.19 -21.03
C GLY A 434 9.19 17.29 -20.27
N GLU A 435 9.23 17.38 -18.95
CA GLU A 435 8.42 16.55 -18.06
C GLU A 435 7.51 17.43 -17.19
N VAL A 436 6.27 17.01 -17.02
CA VAL A 436 5.30 17.65 -16.14
C VAL A 436 4.79 16.60 -15.18
N ASP A 437 5.01 16.82 -13.90
CA ASP A 437 4.62 15.95 -12.80
C ASP A 437 3.60 16.70 -11.95
N VAL A 438 2.44 16.08 -11.71
CA VAL A 438 1.37 16.66 -10.93
C VAL A 438 0.85 15.65 -9.92
N SER A 439 1.09 15.94 -8.65
CA SER A 439 0.73 15.06 -7.54
C SER A 439 -0.32 15.73 -6.65
N GLY A 440 -1.41 15.03 -6.35
CA GLY A 440 -2.38 15.58 -5.40
C GLY A 440 -3.59 14.76 -4.99
N VAL A 441 -4.17 15.06 -3.83
CA VAL A 441 -5.26 14.23 -3.28
C VAL A 441 -6.58 14.41 -4.05
N SER A 442 -6.97 15.65 -4.31
CA SER A 442 -8.23 15.97 -5.01
C SER A 442 -8.03 17.09 -6.04
N ALA A 443 -6.93 17.00 -6.78
CA ALA A 443 -6.52 17.99 -7.76
C ALA A 443 -7.33 17.86 -9.05
N THR A 444 -7.93 18.94 -9.55
CA THR A 444 -8.46 18.93 -10.93
C THR A 444 -7.41 19.53 -11.84
N VAL A 445 -6.89 18.73 -12.77
CA VAL A 445 -5.80 19.12 -13.68
C VAL A 445 -6.38 19.36 -15.07
N THR A 446 -6.19 20.54 -15.61
CA THR A 446 -6.56 20.89 -16.98
C THR A 446 -5.32 21.34 -17.73
N VAL A 447 -4.96 20.62 -18.79
CA VAL A 447 -3.84 20.95 -19.68
C VAL A 447 -4.40 21.30 -21.04
N SER A 448 -4.08 22.48 -21.54
CA SER A 448 -4.61 22.99 -22.81
C SER A 448 -3.53 23.57 -23.73
N ASP A 449 -3.62 23.27 -25.03
CA ASP A 449 -2.73 23.80 -26.08
C ASP A 449 -1.22 23.70 -25.75
N SER A 450 -0.80 22.67 -25.01
CA SER A 450 0.56 22.54 -24.46
C SER A 450 1.39 21.50 -25.21
N THR A 451 2.73 21.62 -25.20
CA THR A 451 3.68 20.70 -25.86
C THR A 451 4.62 20.08 -24.83
N LEU A 452 4.38 18.82 -24.47
CA LEU A 452 5.05 18.10 -23.37
C LEU A 452 5.73 16.82 -23.89
N ALA A 453 6.91 16.48 -23.38
CA ALA A 453 7.52 15.17 -23.66
C ALA A 453 6.94 14.07 -22.75
N GLY A 454 6.73 14.37 -21.46
CA GLY A 454 6.06 13.52 -20.49
C GLY A 454 5.06 14.31 -19.66
N LEU A 455 3.93 13.69 -19.36
CA LEU A 455 2.93 14.19 -18.41
C LEU A 455 2.56 13.04 -17.47
N GLU A 456 2.92 13.16 -16.21
CA GLU A 456 2.55 12.26 -15.13
C GLU A 456 1.56 12.97 -14.21
N VAL A 457 0.43 12.31 -13.91
CA VAL A 457 -0.57 12.85 -13.00
C VAL A 457 -1.03 11.80 -12.00
N GLU A 458 -0.73 12.04 -10.74
CA GLU A 458 -1.16 11.19 -9.63
C GLU A 458 -2.27 11.87 -8.82
N THR A 459 -3.44 11.23 -8.74
CA THR A 459 -4.50 11.74 -7.87
C THR A 459 -5.46 10.71 -7.32
N VAL A 460 -5.92 10.88 -6.08
CA VAL A 460 -6.89 9.95 -5.48
C VAL A 460 -8.26 10.08 -6.15
N SER A 461 -8.79 11.31 -6.24
CA SER A 461 -10.15 11.57 -6.73
C SER A 461 -10.27 12.72 -7.72
N GLY A 462 -9.13 13.30 -8.13
CA GLY A 462 -9.05 14.38 -9.09
C GLY A 462 -9.46 14.02 -10.53
N ASN A 463 -9.92 15.00 -11.30
CA ASN A 463 -10.20 14.80 -12.73
C ASN A 463 -9.10 15.43 -13.57
N VAL A 464 -8.70 14.74 -14.63
CA VAL A 464 -7.67 15.18 -15.56
C VAL A 464 -8.32 15.42 -16.93
N MET A 465 -8.16 16.64 -17.43
CA MET A 465 -8.65 17.06 -18.74
C MET A 465 -7.50 17.56 -19.60
N LEU A 466 -7.26 16.89 -20.73
CA LEU A 466 -6.29 17.30 -21.74
C LEU A 466 -7.06 17.80 -22.97
N GLN A 467 -6.74 19.01 -23.42
CA GLN A 467 -7.44 19.65 -24.54
C GLN A 467 -6.47 20.36 -25.50
N GLY A 468 -6.25 19.77 -26.67
CA GLY A 468 -5.34 20.35 -27.65
C GLY A 468 -3.86 20.26 -27.24
N GLY A 469 -2.98 20.28 -28.24
CA GLY A 469 -1.54 20.21 -28.04
C GLY A 469 -0.95 18.81 -28.25
N ILE A 470 0.28 18.61 -27.78
CA ILE A 470 1.09 17.42 -27.99
C ILE A 470 1.61 16.97 -26.62
N ALA A 471 1.38 15.72 -26.24
CA ALA A 471 2.01 15.12 -25.07
C ALA A 471 2.50 13.72 -25.44
N HIS A 472 3.82 13.54 -25.57
CA HIS A 472 4.38 12.30 -26.13
C HIS A 472 4.10 11.09 -25.25
N HIS A 473 4.32 11.18 -23.95
CA HIS A 473 3.98 10.17 -22.97
C HIS A 473 3.01 10.76 -21.94
N VAL A 474 1.91 10.06 -21.68
CA VAL A 474 0.94 10.44 -20.64
C VAL A 474 0.76 9.26 -19.70
N GLU A 475 1.03 9.48 -18.43
CA GLU A 475 0.82 8.53 -17.34
C GLU A 475 -0.18 9.11 -16.36
N PHE A 476 -1.22 8.35 -16.04
CA PHE A 476 -2.28 8.76 -15.12
C PHE A 476 -2.52 7.68 -14.08
N SER A 477 -2.43 8.04 -12.81
CA SER A 477 -2.62 7.12 -11.69
C SER A 477 -3.66 7.68 -10.73
N GLY A 478 -4.69 6.89 -10.41
CA GLY A 478 -5.66 7.29 -9.41
C GLY A 478 -6.57 6.21 -8.86
N VAL A 479 -7.47 6.58 -7.95
CA VAL A 479 -8.44 5.63 -7.37
C VAL A 479 -9.79 5.79 -8.04
N SER A 480 -10.33 7.01 -8.07
CA SER A 480 -11.65 7.32 -8.63
C SER A 480 -11.64 8.48 -9.62
N GLY A 481 -10.45 8.99 -9.95
CA GLY A 481 -10.29 10.10 -10.87
C GLY A 481 -10.58 9.71 -12.32
N SER A 482 -11.07 10.64 -13.13
CA SER A 482 -11.30 10.39 -14.56
C SER A 482 -10.27 11.09 -15.44
N LEU A 483 -9.86 10.42 -16.51
CA LEU A 483 -8.97 10.97 -17.53
C LEU A 483 -9.78 11.21 -18.80
N LYS A 484 -9.77 12.45 -19.28
CA LYS A 484 -10.36 12.82 -20.57
C LYS A 484 -9.35 13.56 -21.42
N SER A 485 -9.04 13.02 -22.59
CA SER A 485 -8.24 13.71 -23.62
C SER A 485 -9.08 14.00 -24.84
N SER A 486 -8.99 15.23 -25.36
CA SER A 486 -9.68 15.66 -26.57
C SER A 486 -8.82 16.54 -27.47
N GLY A 487 -8.74 16.18 -28.75
CA GLY A 487 -7.95 16.94 -29.74
C GLY A 487 -6.44 17.01 -29.46
N CYS A 488 -5.90 16.11 -28.65
CA CYS A 488 -4.47 16.02 -28.34
C CYS A 488 -3.77 14.98 -29.24
N SER A 489 -2.51 15.22 -29.58
CA SER A 489 -1.65 14.21 -30.22
C SER A 489 -0.74 13.57 -29.18
N HIS A 490 -0.93 12.27 -28.97
CA HIS A 490 -0.18 11.47 -28.00
C HIS A 490 0.72 10.46 -28.69
N GLY A 491 1.82 10.07 -28.05
CA GLY A 491 2.69 8.98 -28.50
C GLY A 491 2.39 7.66 -27.79
N ALA A 492 2.25 7.70 -26.47
CA ALA A 492 1.83 6.61 -25.60
C ALA A 492 0.96 7.14 -24.46
N VAL A 493 -0.03 6.36 -24.04
CA VAL A 493 -0.89 6.66 -22.88
C VAL A 493 -0.98 5.43 -21.98
N GLU A 494 -0.68 5.63 -20.69
CA GLU A 494 -0.79 4.64 -19.63
C GLU A 494 -1.71 5.20 -18.55
N ALA A 495 -2.72 4.42 -18.14
CA ALA A 495 -3.71 4.87 -17.18
C ALA A 495 -4.08 3.77 -16.18
N GLU A 496 -3.88 4.03 -14.91
CA GLU A 496 -4.25 3.15 -13.80
C GLU A 496 -5.36 3.79 -12.95
N THR A 497 -6.50 3.11 -12.81
CA THR A 497 -7.57 3.61 -11.96
C THR A 497 -8.47 2.52 -11.39
N ALA A 498 -8.88 2.60 -10.12
CA ALA A 498 -9.79 1.58 -9.58
C ALA A 498 -11.19 1.65 -10.21
N SER A 499 -11.75 2.86 -10.37
CA SER A 499 -13.12 3.03 -10.89
C SER A 499 -13.31 4.24 -11.82
N GLY A 500 -12.23 4.93 -12.17
CA GLY A 500 -12.23 6.08 -13.06
C GLY A 500 -12.63 5.74 -14.50
N LYS A 501 -13.29 6.69 -15.18
CA LYS A 501 -13.55 6.60 -16.62
C LYS A 501 -12.36 7.17 -17.38
N VAL A 502 -11.92 6.46 -18.41
CA VAL A 502 -10.89 6.93 -19.33
C VAL A 502 -11.54 7.21 -20.69
N THR A 503 -11.36 8.42 -21.21
CA THR A 503 -11.85 8.81 -22.54
C THR A 503 -10.71 9.44 -23.33
N LEU A 504 -10.35 8.86 -24.46
CA LEU A 504 -9.21 9.30 -25.27
C LEU A 504 -9.59 9.43 -26.74
N ASP A 505 -9.07 10.46 -27.39
CA ASP A 505 -9.05 10.55 -28.84
C ASP A 505 -7.75 9.90 -29.37
N VAL A 506 -7.88 8.87 -30.18
CA VAL A 506 -6.77 8.15 -30.83
C VAL A 506 -6.47 8.82 -32.16
N THR A 507 -5.30 9.42 -32.27
CA THR A 507 -4.79 10.11 -33.47
C THR A 507 -3.67 9.29 -34.13
N ALA A 508 -3.28 9.63 -35.36
CA ALA A 508 -2.26 8.88 -36.10
C ALA A 508 -0.87 8.81 -35.41
N THR A 509 -0.60 9.66 -34.42
CA THR A 509 0.67 9.65 -33.67
C THR A 509 0.70 8.62 -32.54
N LEU A 510 -0.46 8.14 -32.08
CA LEU A 510 -0.58 7.27 -30.93
C LEU A 510 -0.18 5.84 -31.28
N ARG A 511 0.80 5.30 -30.54
CA ARG A 511 1.37 3.97 -30.78
C ARG A 511 0.89 2.94 -29.77
N SER A 512 0.68 3.35 -28.51
CA SER A 512 0.27 2.45 -27.44
C SER A 512 -0.70 3.12 -26.48
N VAL A 513 -1.71 2.36 -26.06
CA VAL A 513 -2.63 2.68 -24.98
C VAL A 513 -2.67 1.48 -24.05
N SER A 514 -2.33 1.66 -22.78
CA SER A 514 -2.47 0.64 -21.73
C SER A 514 -3.37 1.19 -20.63
N VAL A 515 -4.41 0.44 -20.25
CA VAL A 515 -5.33 0.86 -19.19
C VAL A 515 -5.60 -0.27 -18.22
N ASP A 516 -5.27 -0.05 -16.95
CA ASP A 516 -5.50 -0.99 -15.87
C ASP A 516 -6.61 -0.47 -14.96
N THR A 517 -7.69 -1.24 -14.82
CA THR A 517 -8.80 -0.82 -13.97
C THR A 517 -9.58 -1.94 -13.31
N VAL A 518 -10.08 -1.73 -12.09
CA VAL A 518 -10.97 -2.72 -11.47
C VAL A 518 -12.36 -2.65 -12.12
N SER A 519 -12.94 -1.44 -12.21
CA SER A 519 -14.31 -1.26 -12.70
C SER A 519 -14.57 -0.03 -13.58
N GLY A 520 -13.53 0.59 -14.13
CA GLY A 520 -13.66 1.76 -15.01
C GLY A 520 -14.03 1.39 -16.45
N ASP A 521 -14.81 2.24 -17.11
CA ASP A 521 -15.05 2.13 -18.56
C ASP A 521 -13.98 2.89 -19.34
N VAL A 522 -13.57 2.33 -20.48
CA VAL A 522 -12.62 2.95 -21.41
C VAL A 522 -13.32 3.25 -22.73
N HIS A 523 -13.31 4.52 -23.11
CA HIS A 523 -13.93 5.01 -24.34
C HIS A 523 -12.85 5.59 -25.25
N LEU A 524 -12.67 5.01 -26.43
CA LEU A 524 -11.67 5.43 -27.41
C LEU A 524 -12.37 5.93 -28.69
N ASN A 525 -12.08 7.16 -29.09
CA ASN A 525 -12.54 7.72 -30.36
C ASN A 525 -11.40 7.66 -31.37
N ILE A 526 -11.54 6.85 -32.41
CA ILE A 526 -10.54 6.70 -33.47
C ILE A 526 -10.71 7.82 -34.50
N ALA A 527 -9.71 8.67 -34.66
CA ALA A 527 -9.70 9.71 -35.68
C ALA A 527 -9.52 9.12 -37.10
N ALA A 528 -9.99 9.85 -38.12
CA ALA A 528 -10.02 9.37 -39.51
C ALA A 528 -8.63 9.20 -40.15
N ASP A 529 -7.60 9.78 -39.55
CA ASP A 529 -6.20 9.72 -39.99
C ASP A 529 -5.45 8.47 -39.48
N VAL A 530 -6.05 7.71 -38.57
CA VAL A 530 -5.45 6.50 -37.99
C VAL A 530 -5.48 5.34 -39.01
N PRO A 531 -4.33 4.74 -39.35
CA PRO A 531 -4.26 3.68 -40.37
C PRO A 531 -4.74 2.31 -39.85
N GLY A 532 -4.70 2.08 -38.53
CA GLY A 532 -5.12 0.84 -37.91
C GLY A 532 -4.83 0.74 -36.41
N PHE A 533 -5.45 -0.24 -35.75
CA PHE A 533 -5.19 -0.57 -34.34
C PHE A 533 -5.35 -2.07 -34.07
N THR A 534 -4.70 -2.54 -33.01
CA THR A 534 -4.86 -3.87 -32.42
C THR A 534 -5.33 -3.69 -30.98
N ALA A 535 -6.54 -4.12 -30.67
CA ALA A 535 -7.14 -4.01 -29.34
C ALA A 535 -7.22 -5.37 -28.64
N GLU A 536 -6.82 -5.40 -27.38
CA GLU A 536 -6.82 -6.56 -26.50
C GLU A 536 -7.55 -6.16 -25.21
N LEU A 537 -8.56 -6.93 -24.83
CA LEU A 537 -9.33 -6.73 -23.61
C LEU A 537 -9.24 -8.02 -22.79
N ASP A 538 -8.56 -7.94 -21.66
CA ASP A 538 -8.54 -9.00 -20.67
C ASP A 538 -9.44 -8.60 -19.51
N SER A 539 -10.64 -9.20 -19.47
CA SER A 539 -11.64 -8.92 -18.44
C SER A 539 -12.36 -10.15 -17.94
N THR A 540 -12.78 -10.15 -16.67
CA THR A 540 -13.63 -11.22 -16.13
C THR A 540 -15.08 -11.07 -16.57
N SER A 541 -15.59 -9.84 -16.67
CA SER A 541 -16.99 -9.58 -17.00
C SER A 541 -17.24 -8.30 -17.80
N GLY A 542 -16.22 -7.73 -18.45
CA GLY A 542 -16.34 -6.58 -19.33
C GLY A 542 -16.63 -6.96 -20.78
N ASP A 543 -17.37 -6.10 -21.49
CA ASP A 543 -17.71 -6.28 -22.90
C ASP A 543 -16.85 -5.38 -23.80
N PHE A 544 -16.48 -5.91 -24.98
CA PHE A 544 -15.83 -5.15 -26.05
C PHE A 544 -16.87 -4.71 -27.08
N GLU A 545 -17.04 -3.40 -27.23
CA GLU A 545 -17.91 -2.80 -28.25
C GLU A 545 -17.08 -2.01 -29.26
N CYS A 546 -17.17 -2.37 -30.54
CA CYS A 546 -16.50 -1.64 -31.61
C CYS A 546 -17.47 -1.35 -32.75
N SER A 547 -17.51 -0.09 -33.18
CA SER A 547 -18.29 0.35 -34.35
C SER A 547 -17.63 0.02 -35.69
N LEU A 548 -16.34 -0.30 -35.69
CA LEU A 548 -15.54 -0.60 -36.88
C LEU A 548 -15.49 -2.12 -37.14
N SER A 549 -15.37 -2.51 -38.42
CA SER A 549 -15.29 -3.94 -38.79
C SER A 549 -13.90 -4.52 -38.46
N THR A 550 -13.74 -5.07 -37.26
CA THR A 550 -12.50 -5.70 -36.79
C THR A 550 -12.41 -7.18 -37.20
N THR A 551 -11.20 -7.69 -37.46
CA THR A 551 -10.93 -9.13 -37.58
C THR A 551 -10.34 -9.68 -36.29
N PRO A 552 -10.93 -10.73 -35.68
CA PRO A 552 -10.36 -11.37 -34.51
C PRO A 552 -9.14 -12.22 -34.89
N LYS A 553 -8.04 -12.06 -34.16
CA LYS A 553 -6.79 -12.83 -34.33
C LYS A 553 -6.14 -13.05 -32.97
N ASP A 554 -5.99 -14.32 -32.57
CA ASP A 554 -5.31 -14.74 -31.34
C ASP A 554 -5.81 -14.06 -30.04
N GLY A 555 -7.11 -13.80 -29.93
CA GLY A 555 -7.71 -13.10 -28.77
C GLY A 555 -7.73 -11.57 -28.89
N ALA A 556 -7.04 -11.00 -29.88
CA ALA A 556 -7.05 -9.58 -30.17
C ALA A 556 -8.00 -9.21 -31.33
N HIS A 557 -8.49 -7.98 -31.33
CA HIS A 557 -9.30 -7.37 -32.37
C HIS A 557 -8.45 -6.42 -33.21
N VAL A 558 -8.21 -6.78 -34.48
CA VAL A 558 -7.38 -5.99 -35.39
C VAL A 558 -8.24 -5.23 -36.39
N TRP A 559 -7.93 -3.96 -36.61
CA TRP A 559 -8.50 -3.11 -37.65
C TRP A 559 -7.39 -2.39 -38.42
N GLY A 560 -7.53 -2.28 -39.75
CA GLY A 560 -6.53 -1.60 -40.60
C GLY A 560 -5.16 -2.32 -40.62
N ASP A 561 -4.08 -1.56 -40.48
CA ASP A 561 -2.70 -2.08 -40.42
C ASP A 561 -2.27 -2.60 -39.02
N GLY A 562 -3.09 -2.37 -37.99
CA GLY A 562 -2.82 -2.77 -36.61
C GLY A 562 -1.75 -1.93 -35.90
N SER A 563 -1.39 -0.73 -36.39
CA SER A 563 -0.22 0.03 -35.92
C SER A 563 -0.29 0.51 -34.46
N CYS A 564 -1.49 0.88 -33.98
CA CYS A 564 -1.69 1.31 -32.59
C CYS A 564 -2.08 0.11 -31.71
N ARG A 565 -1.30 -0.20 -30.67
CA ARG A 565 -1.64 -1.27 -29.71
C ARG A 565 -2.47 -0.71 -28.56
N ILE A 566 -3.65 -1.28 -28.32
CA ILE A 566 -4.57 -0.91 -27.25
C ILE A 566 -4.72 -2.14 -26.35
N VAL A 567 -4.39 -2.01 -25.07
CA VAL A 567 -4.56 -3.05 -24.06
C VAL A 567 -5.39 -2.51 -22.92
N MET A 568 -6.36 -3.29 -22.47
CA MET A 568 -7.12 -3.00 -21.27
C MET A 568 -7.18 -4.24 -20.39
N ASP A 569 -6.71 -4.11 -19.16
CA ASP A 569 -6.83 -5.13 -18.12
C ASP A 569 -7.92 -4.69 -17.12
N SER A 570 -8.92 -5.54 -16.90
CA SER A 570 -9.96 -5.23 -15.93
C SER A 570 -10.62 -6.40 -15.21
N THR A 571 -11.29 -6.10 -14.08
CA THR A 571 -12.22 -7.06 -13.47
C THR A 571 -13.62 -6.93 -14.06
N SER A 572 -14.17 -5.71 -14.10
CA SER A 572 -15.50 -5.42 -14.66
C SER A 572 -15.56 -4.02 -15.29
N GLY A 573 -15.13 -3.86 -16.55
CA GLY A 573 -15.19 -2.59 -17.27
C GLY A 573 -15.30 -2.79 -18.77
N ASN A 574 -16.03 -1.92 -19.46
CA ASN A 574 -16.25 -2.06 -20.89
C ASN A 574 -15.20 -1.28 -21.69
N LEU A 575 -14.73 -1.88 -22.79
CA LEU A 575 -13.91 -1.21 -23.78
C LEU A 575 -14.78 -0.84 -24.98
N VAL A 576 -14.99 0.46 -25.19
CA VAL A 576 -15.81 0.99 -26.28
C VAL A 576 -14.94 1.74 -27.27
N ILE A 577 -14.93 1.29 -28.52
CA ILE A 577 -14.17 1.91 -29.62
C ILE A 577 -15.13 2.45 -30.69
N MET A 578 -15.10 3.77 -30.88
CA MET A 578 -15.93 4.49 -31.84
C MET A 578 -15.07 5.06 -32.97
N GLY A 579 -15.40 4.74 -34.22
CA GLY A 579 -14.77 5.38 -35.38
C GLY A 579 -15.33 6.79 -35.60
N ALA A 580 -14.50 7.72 -36.07
CA ALA A 580 -14.97 9.01 -36.58
C ALA A 580 -15.88 8.78 -37.81
N ASN A 581 -17.07 9.40 -37.80
CA ASN A 581 -17.99 9.42 -38.94
C ASN A 581 -17.48 10.30 -40.08
#